data_AF-A0A1H3HNZ7-F1
#
_entry.id   AF-A0A1H3HNZ7-F1
#
_cell.length_a   1.000
_cell.length_b   1.000
_cell.length_c   1.000
_cell.angle_alpha   90.00
_cell.angle_beta   90.00
_cell.angle_gamma   90.00
#
_symmetry.space_group_name_H-M   'P 1'
#
loop_
_entity.id
_entity.type
_entity.pdbx_description
1 polymer ?
#
loop_
_entity_poly.entity_id
_entity_poly.type
_entity_poly.pdbx_seq_one_letter_code
_entity_poly.pdbx_strand_id
1 'polypeptide(L)'
;MPAVLILTALAVFCTLVYIQAKAHQQLDVETPAATRQASDIVRQQFRDWKPVSGPGTFNFQPRQRDHAPTLSITVSGTEVSSTVTIWASRYDSSYRGMYHATLLWWRQRGLVKQLTRDDLPVPGFLSASSHMVSTLRVS
;
A
#
# COMPACT_ATOMS: atom_id res chain seq x y z
N MET A 1 -2.74 23.14 -33.91
CA MET A 1 -3.29 21.76 -33.90
C MET A 1 -2.19 20.71 -33.67
N PRO A 2 -1.13 20.57 -34.49
CA PRO A 2 -0.14 19.49 -34.29
C PRO A 2 0.67 19.64 -33.00
N ALA A 3 1.03 20.87 -32.61
CA ALA A 3 1.78 21.13 -31.37
C ALA A 3 1.04 20.65 -30.11
N VAL A 4 -0.29 20.82 -30.05
CA VAL A 4 -1.09 20.38 -28.89
C VAL A 4 -1.09 18.85 -28.81
N LEU A 5 -1.27 18.15 -29.93
CA LEU A 5 -1.23 16.69 -29.97
C LEU A 5 0.14 16.14 -29.54
N ILE A 6 1.22 16.76 -29.98
CA ILE A 6 2.59 16.37 -29.60
C ILE A 6 2.79 16.55 -28.09
N LEU A 7 2.38 17.69 -27.53
CA LEU A 7 2.49 17.96 -26.09
C LEU A 7 1.64 16.99 -25.27
N THR A 8 0.43 16.66 -25.70
CA THR A 8 -0.43 15.68 -25.03
C THR A 8 0.19 14.28 -25.07
N ALA A 9 0.71 13.84 -26.22
CA ALA A 9 1.37 12.54 -26.34
C ALA A 9 2.60 12.46 -25.43
N LEU A 10 3.40 13.52 -25.36
CA LEU A 10 4.57 13.59 -24.49
C LEU A 10 4.18 13.54 -23.01
N ALA A 11 3.16 14.30 -22.60
CA ALA A 11 2.67 14.29 -21.22
C ALA A 11 2.19 12.90 -20.78
N VAL A 12 1.47 12.19 -21.67
CA VAL A 12 1.05 10.80 -21.43
C VAL A 12 2.27 9.90 -21.29
N PHE A 13 3.24 9.98 -22.21
CA PHE A 13 4.44 9.17 -22.17
C PHE A 13 5.25 9.39 -20.87
N CYS A 14 5.49 10.65 -20.49
CA CYS A 14 6.16 10.98 -19.23
C CYS A 14 5.44 10.42 -18.00
N THR A 15 4.11 10.49 -17.98
CA THR A 15 3.30 9.92 -16.89
C THR A 15 3.47 8.41 -16.80
N LEU A 16 3.52 7.71 -17.94
CA LEU A 16 3.67 6.26 -17.97
C LEU A 16 5.06 5.82 -17.48
N VAL A 17 6.11 6.50 -17.92
CA VAL A 17 7.48 6.24 -17.44
C VAL A 17 7.60 6.51 -15.94
N TYR A 18 6.98 7.59 -15.45
CA TYR A 18 6.96 7.92 -14.02
C TYR A 18 6.29 6.81 -13.18
N ILE A 19 5.14 6.30 -13.63
CA ILE A 19 4.43 5.21 -12.94
C ILE A 19 5.29 3.94 -12.90
N GLN A 20 5.97 3.59 -14.00
CA GLN A 20 6.86 2.42 -14.03
C GLN A 20 8.04 2.58 -13.06
N ALA A 21 8.69 3.75 -13.05
CA ALA A 21 9.78 4.02 -12.13
C ALA A 21 9.34 3.91 -10.67
N LYS A 22 8.17 4.48 -10.33
CA LYS A 22 7.63 4.44 -8.97
C LYS A 22 7.20 3.05 -8.52
N ALA A 23 6.63 2.23 -9.39
CA ALA A 23 6.26 0.86 -9.06
C ALA A 23 7.48 -0.01 -8.66
N HIS A 24 8.69 0.36 -9.10
CA HIS A 24 9.93 -0.34 -8.78
C HIS A 24 10.65 0.20 -7.55
N GLN A 25 10.26 1.37 -7.04
CA GLN A 25 10.90 1.91 -5.85
C GLN A 25 10.48 1.10 -4.63
N GLN A 26 11.47 0.67 -3.86
CA GLN A 26 11.25 0.25 -2.49
C GLN A 26 10.70 1.45 -1.73
N LEU A 27 9.57 1.24 -1.07
CA LEU A 27 8.89 2.26 -0.29
C LEU A 27 8.94 1.86 1.18
N ASP A 28 9.62 2.68 1.96
CA ASP A 28 9.65 2.55 3.41
C ASP A 28 8.63 3.51 4.01
N VAL A 29 7.67 2.97 4.76
CA VAL A 29 6.59 3.72 5.38
C VAL A 29 6.70 3.57 6.89
N GLU A 30 7.01 4.66 7.57
CA GLU A 30 6.90 4.71 9.02
C GLU A 30 5.42 4.85 9.41
N THR A 31 4.97 4.02 10.35
CA THR A 31 3.60 4.03 10.85
C THR A 31 3.57 4.04 12.38
N PRO A 32 2.66 4.81 12.99
CA PRO A 32 2.44 4.78 14.44
C PRO A 32 1.72 3.50 14.90
N ALA A 33 1.35 2.59 13.98
CA ALA A 33 0.76 1.31 14.34
C ALA A 33 1.83 0.33 14.85
N ALA A 34 1.46 -0.48 15.86
CA ALA A 34 2.27 -1.63 16.26
C ALA A 34 2.44 -2.63 15.13
N THR A 35 3.53 -3.40 15.20
CA THR A 35 3.87 -4.45 14.23
C THR A 35 2.69 -5.40 13.94
N ARG A 36 1.94 -5.80 14.98
CA ARG A 36 0.77 -6.68 14.82
C ARG A 36 -0.37 -6.02 14.05
N GLN A 37 -0.68 -4.76 14.40
CA GLN A 37 -1.73 -3.99 13.75
C GLN A 37 -1.39 -3.65 12.30
N ALA A 38 -0.14 -3.23 12.03
CA ALA A 38 0.36 -3.01 10.68
C ALA A 38 0.27 -4.27 9.83
N SER A 39 0.61 -5.43 10.41
CA SER A 39 0.45 -6.73 9.75
C SER A 39 -1.00 -7.05 9.38
N ASP A 40 -1.95 -6.74 10.26
CA ASP A 40 -3.37 -6.98 10.01
C ASP A 40 -3.93 -6.04 8.92
N ILE A 41 -3.51 -4.77 8.90
CA ILE A 41 -3.81 -3.82 7.81
C ILE A 41 -3.29 -4.35 6.48
N VAL A 42 -2.04 -4.82 6.44
CA VAL A 42 -1.43 -5.42 5.24
C VAL A 42 -2.27 -6.60 4.75
N ARG A 43 -2.61 -7.55 5.64
CA ARG A 43 -3.45 -8.71 5.27
C ARG A 43 -4.81 -8.29 4.73
N GLN A 44 -5.46 -7.30 5.35
CA GLN A 44 -6.76 -6.82 4.94
C GLN A 44 -6.71 -6.17 3.54
N GLN A 45 -5.69 -5.36 3.29
CA GLN A 45 -5.50 -4.66 2.02
C GLN A 45 -5.25 -5.61 0.83
N PHE A 46 -4.66 -6.77 1.08
CA PHE A 46 -4.32 -7.78 0.08
C PHE A 46 -5.16 -9.06 0.16
N ARG A 47 -6.33 -9.01 0.83
CA ARG A 47 -7.22 -10.17 1.01
C ARG A 47 -7.65 -10.85 -0.30
N ASP A 48 -7.74 -10.09 -1.38
CA ASP A 48 -8.15 -10.52 -2.72
C ASP A 48 -6.96 -11.01 -3.57
N TRP A 49 -5.74 -10.93 -3.04
CA TRP A 49 -4.54 -11.44 -3.67
C TRP A 49 -4.25 -12.87 -3.16
N LYS A 50 -3.38 -13.56 -3.89
CA LYS A 50 -2.89 -14.90 -3.54
C LYS A 50 -1.63 -14.73 -2.68
N PRO A 51 -1.59 -15.29 -1.46
CA PRO A 51 -0.34 -15.36 -0.72
C PRO A 51 0.61 -16.33 -1.41
N VAL A 52 1.88 -15.95 -1.52
CA VAL A 52 2.95 -16.76 -2.11
C VAL A 52 4.15 -16.82 -1.18
N SER A 53 5.04 -17.77 -1.37
CA SER A 53 6.31 -17.82 -0.64
C SER A 53 7.28 -16.79 -1.21
N GLY A 54 8.08 -16.14 -0.36
CA GLY A 54 9.05 -15.13 -0.78
C GLY A 54 9.83 -14.54 0.40
N PRO A 55 10.73 -13.57 0.14
CA PRO A 55 11.67 -13.05 1.13
C PRO A 55 11.06 -12.06 2.13
N GLY A 56 9.91 -11.44 1.81
CA GLY A 56 9.23 -10.53 2.74
C GLY A 56 8.42 -11.28 3.81
N THR A 57 8.06 -10.58 4.89
CA THR A 57 7.09 -11.08 5.90
C THR A 57 5.77 -11.50 5.24
N PHE A 58 5.32 -10.72 4.25
CA PHE A 58 4.19 -11.04 3.40
C PHE A 58 4.59 -10.96 1.94
N ASN A 59 4.11 -11.90 1.12
CA ASN A 59 4.33 -11.88 -0.31
C ASN A 59 3.01 -12.19 -1.00
N PHE A 60 2.61 -11.31 -1.92
CA PHE A 60 1.30 -11.37 -2.57
C PHE A 60 1.43 -11.32 -4.09
N GLN A 61 0.60 -12.12 -4.76
CA GLN A 61 0.45 -12.13 -6.21
C GLN A 61 -1.03 -11.92 -6.60
N PRO A 62 -1.34 -11.13 -7.64
CA PRO A 62 -2.71 -10.99 -8.14
C PRO A 62 -3.31 -12.36 -8.53
N ARG A 63 -4.53 -12.66 -8.07
CA ARG A 63 -5.18 -13.97 -8.36
C ARG A 63 -5.53 -14.19 -9.82
N GLN A 64 -5.93 -13.13 -10.52
CA GLN A 64 -6.53 -13.23 -11.85
C GLN A 64 -5.50 -13.16 -12.99
N ARG A 65 -4.20 -13.33 -12.71
CA ARG A 65 -3.14 -13.05 -13.69
C ARG A 65 -1.99 -14.04 -13.58
N ASP A 66 -1.82 -14.80 -14.65
CA ASP A 66 -0.70 -15.72 -14.79
C ASP A 66 0.62 -14.93 -14.83
N HIS A 67 1.61 -15.44 -14.09
CA HIS A 67 2.97 -14.88 -13.94
C HIS A 67 3.11 -13.52 -13.23
N ALA A 68 2.05 -12.96 -12.63
CA ALA A 68 2.08 -11.57 -12.15
C ALA A 68 3.21 -11.28 -11.14
N PRO A 69 3.73 -10.04 -11.07
CA PRO A 69 4.81 -9.69 -10.16
C PRO A 69 4.39 -9.92 -8.70
N THR A 70 5.31 -10.46 -7.92
CA THR A 70 5.12 -10.67 -6.49
C THR A 70 5.47 -9.39 -5.75
N LEU A 71 4.50 -8.85 -5.01
CA LEU A 71 4.71 -7.74 -4.10
C LEU A 71 5.09 -8.29 -2.73
N SER A 72 6.29 -7.93 -2.27
CA SER A 72 6.88 -8.33 -1.01
C SER A 72 6.79 -7.18 -0.01
N ILE A 73 6.41 -7.49 1.22
CA ILE A 73 6.25 -6.52 2.30
C ILE A 73 6.94 -7.08 3.53
N THR A 74 7.83 -6.28 4.13
CA THR A 74 8.37 -6.54 5.45
C THR A 74 7.80 -5.55 6.43
N VAL A 75 7.34 -6.07 7.56
CA VAL A 75 6.92 -5.27 8.70
C VAL A 75 7.95 -5.50 9.79
N SER A 76 8.68 -4.46 10.16
CA SER A 76 9.67 -4.47 11.24
C SER A 76 9.35 -3.35 12.21
N GLY A 77 9.52 -3.56 13.52
CA GLY A 77 9.14 -2.55 14.48
C GLY A 77 8.98 -3.08 15.90
N THR A 78 8.33 -2.26 16.70
CA THR A 78 8.03 -2.52 18.11
C THR A 78 6.52 -2.70 18.32
N GLU A 79 6.10 -2.77 19.59
CA GLU A 79 4.70 -2.75 19.99
C GLU A 79 4.05 -1.36 19.93
N VAL A 80 4.82 -0.30 19.65
CA VAL A 80 4.31 1.08 19.65
C VAL A 80 4.39 1.72 18.26
N SER A 81 5.38 1.35 17.45
CA SER A 81 5.55 1.85 16.10
C SER A 81 6.16 0.78 15.20
N SER A 82 5.95 0.89 13.89
CA SER A 82 6.57 0.00 12.93
C SER A 82 6.94 0.69 11.63
N THR A 83 7.88 0.09 10.93
CA THR A 83 8.29 0.42 9.58
C THR A 83 7.79 -0.68 8.64
N VAL A 84 7.05 -0.28 7.62
CA VAL A 84 6.56 -1.17 6.58
C VAL A 84 7.34 -0.89 5.30
N THR A 85 8.21 -1.82 4.93
CA THR A 85 8.99 -1.78 3.71
C THR A 85 8.29 -2.57 2.63
N ILE A 86 7.98 -1.93 1.50
CA ILE A 86 7.22 -2.50 0.39
C ILE A 86 8.10 -2.50 -0.86
N TRP A 87 8.26 -3.64 -1.51
CA TRP A 87 8.98 -3.75 -2.78
C TRP A 87 8.36 -4.81 -3.69
N ALA A 88 8.59 -4.68 -4.99
CA ALA A 88 8.23 -5.72 -5.96
C ALA A 88 9.44 -6.61 -6.23
N SER A 89 9.30 -7.92 -6.09
CA SER A 89 10.38 -8.86 -6.44
C SER A 89 10.42 -9.10 -7.96
N ARG A 90 11.65 -9.18 -8.48
CA ARG A 90 12.12 -9.48 -9.85
C ARG A 90 11.05 -9.47 -10.97
N TYR A 91 11.13 -8.46 -11.82
CA TYR A 91 10.43 -8.40 -13.11
C TYR A 91 11.14 -9.32 -14.12
N ASP A 92 10.45 -10.30 -14.69
CA ASP A 92 10.94 -11.02 -15.85
C ASP A 92 10.78 -10.15 -17.11
N SER A 93 11.75 -10.13 -18.02
CA SER A 93 11.77 -9.23 -19.19
C SER A 93 10.70 -9.58 -20.23
N SER A 94 10.02 -10.71 -20.06
CA SER A 94 8.87 -11.17 -20.84
C SER A 94 7.58 -10.36 -20.59
N TYR A 95 7.59 -9.43 -19.64
CA TYR A 95 6.38 -8.79 -19.12
C TYR A 95 5.89 -7.54 -19.89
N ARG A 96 4.93 -7.72 -20.81
CA ARG A 96 4.01 -6.66 -21.26
C ARG A 96 3.11 -6.27 -20.06
N GLY A 97 2.98 -5.05 -19.57
CA GLY A 97 3.37 -3.71 -20.00
C GLY A 97 2.38 -2.77 -19.29
N MET A 98 2.87 -1.80 -18.50
CA MET A 98 2.11 -0.72 -17.82
C MET A 98 1.01 -1.12 -16.82
N TYR A 99 0.01 -1.93 -17.18
CA TYR A 99 -1.15 -2.23 -16.33
C TYR A 99 -0.74 -2.78 -14.96
N HIS A 100 0.26 -3.66 -14.92
CA HIS A 100 0.77 -4.24 -13.68
C HIS A 100 1.46 -3.20 -12.79
N ALA A 101 2.27 -2.33 -13.38
CA ALA A 101 2.90 -1.22 -12.65
C ALA A 101 1.83 -0.29 -12.05
N THR A 102 0.78 0.02 -12.82
CA THR A 102 -0.35 0.83 -12.34
C THR A 102 -1.09 0.12 -11.20
N LEU A 103 -1.38 -1.18 -11.32
CA LEU A 103 -2.04 -1.98 -10.28
C LEU A 103 -1.21 -2.01 -8.98
N LEU A 104 0.09 -2.28 -9.08
CA LEU A 104 1.00 -2.29 -7.95
C LEU A 104 1.05 -0.92 -7.29
N TRP A 105 1.21 0.15 -8.07
CA TRP A 105 1.25 1.51 -7.58
C TRP A 105 -0.04 1.89 -6.83
N TRP A 106 -1.21 1.57 -7.38
CA TRP A 106 -2.49 1.83 -6.71
C TRP A 106 -2.61 1.05 -5.39
N ARG A 107 -2.17 -0.20 -5.35
CA ARG A 107 -2.22 -1.03 -4.14
C ARG A 107 -1.24 -0.55 -3.08
N GLN A 108 -0.02 -0.18 -3.47
CA GLN A 108 0.98 0.46 -2.60
C GLN A 108 0.42 1.75 -2.01
N ARG A 109 -0.12 2.66 -2.85
CA ARG A 109 -0.75 3.90 -2.36
C ARG A 109 -1.92 3.65 -1.42
N GLY A 110 -2.75 2.66 -1.72
CA GLY A 110 -3.86 2.28 -0.85
C GLY A 110 -3.39 1.79 0.51
N LEU A 111 -2.32 0.98 0.53
CA LEU A 111 -1.70 0.52 1.78
C LEU A 111 -1.11 1.68 2.57
N VAL A 112 -0.30 2.54 1.93
CA VAL A 112 0.29 3.73 2.55
C VAL A 112 -0.80 4.56 3.21
N LYS A 113 -1.88 4.86 2.47
CA LYS A 113 -3.00 5.65 2.99
C LYS A 113 -3.65 5.00 4.22
N GLN A 114 -3.67 3.68 4.33
CA GLN A 114 -4.21 2.99 5.51
C GLN A 114 -3.22 3.01 6.68
N LEU A 115 -1.93 2.89 6.41
CA LEU A 115 -0.86 2.90 7.42
C LEU A 115 -0.59 4.30 8.00
N THR A 116 -0.87 5.35 7.23
CA THR A 116 -0.69 6.75 7.62
C THR A 116 -2.00 7.40 8.08
N ARG A 117 -3.03 6.63 8.42
CA ARG A 117 -4.27 7.19 8.98
C ARG A 117 -4.04 7.56 10.44
N ASP A 118 -4.42 8.79 10.79
CA ASP A 118 -4.28 9.32 12.16
C ASP A 118 -5.23 8.63 13.17
N ASP A 119 -6.30 8.00 12.68
CA ASP A 119 -7.29 7.31 13.52
C ASP A 119 -6.89 5.88 13.92
N LEU A 120 -5.64 5.47 13.66
CA LEU A 120 -5.17 4.14 14.04
C LEU A 120 -5.12 4.06 15.58
N PRO A 121 -5.87 3.12 16.21
CA PRO A 121 -5.84 3.00 17.66
C PRO A 121 -4.42 2.66 18.10
N VAL A 122 -3.77 3.59 18.80
CA VAL A 122 -2.41 3.43 19.31
C VAL A 122 -2.45 2.40 20.44
N PRO A 123 -1.81 1.24 20.29
CA PRO A 123 -1.77 0.23 21.35
C PRO A 123 -1.05 0.82 22.57
N GLY A 124 -1.78 0.89 23.68
CA GLY A 124 -1.31 1.50 24.94
C GLY A 124 -1.94 2.87 25.24
N PHE A 125 -2.60 3.52 24.28
CA PHE A 125 -3.48 4.65 24.57
C PHE A 125 -4.87 4.09 24.87
N LEU A 126 -5.13 3.77 26.13
CA LEU A 126 -6.49 3.57 26.62
C LEU A 126 -7.29 4.79 26.17
N SER A 127 -8.21 4.57 25.23
CA SER A 127 -9.22 5.54 24.83
C SER A 127 -10.11 5.81 26.04
N ALA A 128 -9.65 6.70 26.92
CA ALA A 128 -10.41 7.30 28.00
C ALA A 128 -11.35 8.37 27.43
N SER A 129 -12.08 8.05 26.36
CA SER A 129 -13.14 8.87 25.79
C SER A 129 -14.43 8.05 25.61
N SER A 130 -14.75 7.25 26.63
CA SER A 130 -16.13 6.96 26.99
C SER A 130 -16.47 7.80 28.22
N HIS A 131 -17.64 8.45 28.20
CA HIS A 131 -18.28 9.27 29.23
C HIS A 131 -18.15 10.80 29.11
N MET A 132 -19.02 11.39 28.28
CA MET A 132 -19.79 12.63 28.49
C MET A 132 -20.42 12.97 27.13
N VAL A 133 -21.73 12.96 26.88
CA VAL A 133 -22.85 13.47 27.66
C VAL A 133 -24.10 12.69 27.24
N SER A 134 -24.61 11.85 28.13
CA SER A 134 -25.99 11.39 28.12
C SER A 134 -26.66 12.00 29.34
N THR A 135 -27.13 13.24 29.24
CA THR A 135 -28.05 13.81 30.23
C THR A 135 -28.89 14.94 29.64
N LEU A 136 -30.20 14.72 29.69
CA LEU A 136 -31.29 15.70 29.86
C LEU A 136 -31.62 16.72 28.74
N ARG A 137 -32.81 16.52 28.15
CA ARG A 137 -33.97 17.44 28.23
C ARG A 137 -35.24 16.65 27.86
N VAL A 138 -36.04 16.23 28.85
CA VAL A 138 -37.11 16.97 29.55
C VAL A 138 -38.33 17.17 28.64
N SER A 139 -39.36 16.38 28.97
CA SER A 139 -40.82 16.54 28.82
C SER A 139 -41.37 17.38 27.68
#